data_AF-A0A9D4MSD0-F1
#
_entry.id   AF-A0A9D4MSD0-F1
#
_cell.length_a   1.000
_cell.length_b   1.000
_cell.length_c   1.000
_cell.angle_alpha   90.00
_cell.angle_beta   90.00
_cell.angle_gamma   90.00
#
_symmetry.space_group_name_H-M   'P 1'
#
loop_
_entity.id
_entity.type
_entity.pdbx_description
1 polymer ?
#
loop_
_entity_poly.entity_id
_entity_poly.type
_entity_poly.pdbx_seq_one_letter_code
_entity_poly.pdbx_strand_id
1 'polypeptide(L)'
;MWNNHSIRQSRNLNAPNGQPNRMFNYPELWGSCNFICDVHQDDINVAPTQVTFRTPVCCDPDLYDILIGVMADDSLSYPNTSDEALALYRHLHRRVLRMFNMQ
;
A
#
# COMPACT_ATOMS: atom_id res chain seq x y z
N MET A 1 4.08 21.56 -7.15
CA MET A 1 2.87 20.69 -7.12
C MET A 1 2.81 19.90 -8.42
N TRP A 2 2.85 18.57 -8.34
CA TRP A 2 2.77 17.69 -9.52
C TRP A 2 1.44 17.90 -10.26
N ASN A 3 0.28 17.80 -9.62
CA ASN A 3 -1.03 17.71 -10.31
C ASN A 3 -1.46 18.92 -11.18
N ASN A 4 -0.68 20.01 -11.17
CA ASN A 4 -0.90 21.18 -12.01
C ASN A 4 0.00 21.25 -13.26
N HIS A 5 0.91 20.30 -13.46
CA HIS A 5 1.73 20.28 -14.68
C HIS A 5 0.88 19.97 -15.91
N SER A 6 1.25 20.56 -17.04
CA SER A 6 0.66 20.23 -18.34
C SER A 6 1.43 19.08 -18.97
N ILE A 7 0.76 17.94 -19.15
CA ILE A 7 1.27 16.78 -19.88
C ILE A 7 1.08 17.06 -21.37
N ARG A 8 2.19 17.16 -22.11
CA ARG A 8 2.17 17.36 -23.56
C ARG A 8 1.55 16.16 -24.26
N GLN A 9 0.84 16.46 -25.35
CA GLN A 9 0.36 15.44 -26.27
C GLN A 9 1.55 14.67 -26.87
N SER A 10 1.46 13.34 -26.83
CA SER A 10 2.47 12.44 -27.39
C SER A 10 2.01 11.86 -28.73
N ARG A 11 2.91 11.21 -29.47
CA ARG A 11 2.55 10.44 -30.68
C ARG A 11 1.67 9.23 -30.37
N ASN A 12 1.71 8.71 -29.15
CA ASN A 12 0.81 7.67 -28.69
C ASN A 12 -0.53 8.31 -28.31
N LEU A 13 -1.58 8.02 -29.10
CA LEU A 13 -2.94 8.51 -28.86
C LEU A 13 -3.53 7.99 -27.54
N ASN A 14 -3.05 6.86 -27.03
CA ASN A 14 -3.48 6.30 -25.76
C ASN A 14 -2.77 6.94 -24.56
N ALA A 15 -1.78 7.82 -24.79
CA ALA A 15 -1.12 8.51 -23.70
C ALA A 15 -1.98 9.71 -23.24
N PRO A 16 -2.26 9.82 -21.93
CA PRO A 16 -3.01 10.94 -21.39
C PRO A 16 -2.25 12.25 -21.64
N ASN A 17 -2.98 13.29 -21.99
CA ASN A 17 -2.47 14.64 -22.18
C ASN A 17 -3.42 15.64 -21.52
N GLY A 18 -2.88 16.78 -21.08
CA GLY A 18 -3.64 17.77 -20.31
C GLY A 18 -3.08 17.97 -18.89
N GLN A 19 -3.87 18.60 -18.03
CA GLN A 19 -3.49 18.88 -16.64
C GLN A 19 -4.23 17.91 -15.71
N PRO A 20 -3.54 17.09 -14.88
CA PRO A 20 -4.18 16.06 -14.07
C PRO A 20 -5.36 16.56 -13.24
N ASN A 21 -5.22 17.70 -12.56
CA ASN A 21 -6.33 18.28 -11.80
C ASN A 21 -7.52 18.65 -12.67
N ARG A 22 -7.31 19.15 -13.90
CA ARG A 22 -8.42 19.48 -14.79
C ARG A 22 -9.08 18.22 -15.35
N MET A 23 -8.29 17.21 -15.70
CA MET A 23 -8.79 15.92 -16.17
C MET A 23 -9.62 15.22 -15.11
N PHE A 24 -9.21 15.31 -13.84
CA PHE A 24 -9.92 14.73 -12.72
C PHE A 24 -11.24 15.48 -12.43
N ASN A 25 -11.21 16.82 -12.35
CA ASN A 25 -12.39 17.61 -11.98
C ASN A 25 -13.40 17.81 -13.12
N TYR A 26 -12.95 17.73 -14.38
CA TYR A 26 -13.76 18.00 -15.57
C TYR A 26 -13.52 16.93 -16.66
N PRO A 27 -13.80 15.64 -16.38
CA PRO A 27 -13.51 14.54 -17.30
C PRO A 27 -14.26 14.65 -18.64
N GLU A 28 -15.38 15.38 -18.69
CA GLU A 28 -16.17 15.63 -19.88
C GLU A 28 -15.39 16.37 -20.97
N LEU A 29 -14.41 17.22 -20.60
CA LEU A 29 -13.55 17.92 -21.55
C LEU A 29 -12.62 16.98 -22.32
N TRP A 30 -12.43 15.75 -21.83
CA TRP A 30 -11.65 14.69 -22.47
C TRP A 30 -12.52 13.55 -23.00
N GLY A 31 -13.85 13.73 -23.06
CA GLY A 31 -14.77 12.69 -23.54
C GLY A 31 -14.87 11.48 -22.61
N SER A 32 -14.49 11.63 -21.34
CA SER A 32 -14.61 10.61 -20.31
C SER A 32 -15.84 10.84 -19.43
N CYS A 33 -16.28 9.80 -18.73
CA CYS A 33 -17.34 9.90 -17.74
C CYS A 33 -16.81 10.41 -16.40
N ASN A 34 -17.68 11.07 -15.64
CA ASN A 34 -17.40 11.44 -14.26
C ASN A 34 -17.66 10.25 -13.33
N PHE A 35 -16.64 9.86 -12.57
CA PHE A 35 -16.70 8.80 -11.55
C PHE A 35 -16.35 9.35 -10.16
N ILE A 36 -16.38 10.67 -9.97
CA ILE A 36 -16.20 11.28 -8.64
C ILE A 36 -17.36 10.83 -7.75
N CYS A 37 -17.00 10.21 -6.62
CA CYS A 37 -17.93 9.92 -5.55
C CYS A 37 -17.83 11.04 -4.52
N ASP A 38 -18.93 11.76 -4.31
CA ASP A 38 -19.02 12.73 -3.22
C ASP A 38 -18.96 11.99 -1.88
N VAL A 39 -18.03 12.41 -1.02
CA VAL A 39 -17.89 11.88 0.33
C VAL A 39 -18.41 12.94 1.30
N HIS A 40 -19.33 12.57 2.17
CA HIS A 40 -19.82 13.51 3.17
C HIS A 40 -18.71 13.84 4.17
N GLN A 41 -18.61 15.11 4.56
CA GLN A 41 -17.61 15.54 5.54
C GLN A 41 -17.75 14.79 6.87
N ASP A 42 -18.97 14.40 7.24
CA ASP A 42 -19.23 13.59 8.42
C ASP A 42 -18.59 12.20 8.32
N ASP A 43 -18.65 11.55 7.15
CA ASP A 43 -17.97 10.26 6.90
C ASP A 43 -16.45 10.39 7.04
N ILE A 44 -15.89 11.52 6.57
CA ILE A 44 -14.46 11.83 6.74
C ILE A 44 -14.12 12.03 8.22
N ASN A 45 -14.98 12.72 8.97
CA ASN A 45 -14.77 13.03 10.37
C ASN A 45 -14.83 11.78 11.26
N VAL A 46 -15.66 10.79 10.91
CA VAL A 46 -15.75 9.51 11.64
C VAL A 46 -14.75 8.47 11.16
N ALA A 47 -14.16 8.62 9.97
CA ALA A 47 -13.18 7.66 9.46
C ALA A 47 -12.05 7.33 10.46
N PRO A 48 -11.42 8.29 11.16
CA PRO A 48 -10.36 7.99 12.14
C PRO A 48 -10.79 7.11 13.30
N THR A 49 -12.08 7.11 13.67
CA THR A 49 -12.62 6.26 14.75
C THR A 49 -13.06 4.88 14.23
N GLN A 50 -13.25 4.74 12.92
CA GLN A 50 -13.71 3.51 12.26
C GLN A 50 -12.59 2.72 11.60
N VAL A 51 -11.41 3.34 11.40
CA VAL A 51 -10.26 2.69 10.76
C VAL A 51 -9.16 2.38 11.76
N THR A 52 -8.55 1.20 11.63
CA THR A 52 -7.31 0.87 12.34
C THR A 52 -6.13 1.36 11.50
N PHE A 53 -5.47 2.43 11.96
CA PHE A 53 -4.21 2.84 11.34
C PHE A 53 -3.13 1.80 11.61
N ARG A 54 -2.35 1.46 10.57
CA ARG A 54 -1.20 0.57 10.73
C ARG A 54 -0.21 1.22 11.69
N THR A 55 0.04 0.55 12.81
CA THR A 55 1.16 0.87 13.68
C THR A 55 2.45 0.30 13.07
N PRO A 56 3.63 0.82 13.46
CA PRO A 56 4.91 0.22 13.07
C PRO A 56 5.15 -1.16 13.72
N VAL A 57 4.31 -1.56 14.66
CA VAL A 57 4.32 -2.87 15.31
C VAL A 57 3.49 -3.82 14.46
N CYS A 58 3.92 -5.09 14.34
CA CYS A 58 3.14 -6.11 13.63
C CYS A 58 1.70 -6.13 14.19
N CYS A 59 0.71 -6.28 13.31
CA CYS A 59 -0.71 -6.18 13.69
C CYS A 59 -1.16 -7.24 14.73
N ASP A 60 -0.33 -8.23 14.98
CA ASP A 60 -0.56 -9.29 15.95
C ASP A 60 0.72 -9.46 16.82
N PRO A 61 0.62 -9.21 18.15
CA PRO A 61 1.76 -9.34 19.06
C PRO A 61 2.21 -10.78 19.25
N ASP A 62 1.29 -11.76 19.21
CA ASP A 62 1.62 -13.17 19.35
C ASP A 62 2.40 -13.65 18.12
N LEU A 63 1.96 -13.22 16.93
CA LEU A 63 2.71 -13.47 15.70
C LEU A 63 4.09 -12.82 15.72
N TYR A 64 4.20 -11.59 16.23
CA TYR A 64 5.49 -10.93 16.37
C TYR A 64 6.44 -11.74 17.25
N ASP A 65 6.00 -12.17 18.43
CA ASP A 65 6.82 -12.97 19.35
C ASP A 65 7.26 -14.31 18.73
N ILE A 66 6.36 -14.98 18.00
CA ILE A 66 6.70 -16.20 17.23
C ILE A 66 7.80 -15.90 16.20
N LEU A 67 7.65 -14.82 15.43
CA LEU A 67 8.61 -14.45 14.39
C LEU A 67 9.98 -14.08 14.97
N ILE A 68 10.01 -13.36 16.10
CA ILE A 68 11.24 -13.04 16.82
C ILE A 68 11.90 -14.31 17.36
N GLY A 69 11.12 -15.26 17.90
CA GLY A 69 11.62 -16.57 18.32
C GLY A 69 12.27 -17.34 17.17
N VAL A 70 11.60 -17.41 16.02
CA VAL A 70 12.14 -18.07 14.81
C VAL A 70 13.42 -17.38 14.32
N MET A 71 13.49 -16.05 14.40
CA MET A 71 14.72 -15.32 14.07
C MET A 71 15.86 -15.67 15.02
N ALA A 72 15.60 -15.79 16.32
CA ALA A 72 16.60 -16.20 17.30
C ALA A 72 17.08 -17.64 17.05
N ASP A 73 16.16 -18.58 16.82
CA ASP A 73 16.45 -19.99 16.56
C ASP A 73 17.30 -20.20 15.30
N ASP A 74 16.94 -19.49 14.23
CA ASP A 74 17.60 -19.61 12.93
C ASP A 74 18.79 -18.62 12.77
N SER A 75 19.19 -17.92 13.86
CA SER A 75 20.30 -16.95 13.89
C SER A 75 20.19 -15.82 12.84
N LEU A 76 18.98 -15.28 12.66
CA LEU A 76 18.67 -14.24 11.69
C LEU A 76 18.71 -12.85 12.33
N SER A 77 19.21 -11.87 11.59
CA SER A 77 19.25 -10.46 12.01
C SER A 77 18.17 -9.62 11.34
N TYR A 78 17.91 -8.44 11.90
CA TYR A 78 17.08 -7.45 11.23
C TYR A 78 17.70 -7.01 9.90
N PRO A 79 16.88 -6.80 8.86
CA PRO A 79 17.36 -6.44 7.54
C PRO A 79 17.72 -4.94 7.47
N ASN A 80 18.80 -4.61 6.76
CA ASN A 80 19.21 -3.22 6.51
C ASN A 80 18.89 -2.77 5.07
N THR A 81 18.56 -3.71 4.19
CA THR A 81 18.21 -3.45 2.79
C THR A 81 16.85 -4.04 2.42
N SER A 82 16.25 -3.57 1.32
CA SER A 82 14.98 -4.10 0.82
C SER A 82 15.06 -5.58 0.43
N ASP A 83 16.21 -6.00 -0.12
CA ASP A 83 16.42 -7.39 -0.55
C ASP A 83 16.57 -8.33 0.65
N GLU A 84 17.30 -7.91 1.69
CA GLU A 84 17.40 -8.63 2.96
C GLU A 84 16.03 -8.76 3.63
N ALA A 85 15.22 -7.69 3.62
CA ALA A 85 13.89 -7.71 4.21
C ALA A 85 12.97 -8.72 3.50
N LEU A 86 13.03 -8.77 2.17
CA LEU A 86 12.27 -9.75 1.38
C LEU A 86 12.74 -11.18 1.64
N ALA A 87 14.05 -11.39 1.75
CA ALA A 87 14.62 -12.70 2.06
C ALA A 87 14.19 -13.19 3.45
N LEU A 88 14.26 -12.30 4.46
CA LEU A 88 13.82 -12.58 5.83
C LEU A 88 12.34 -12.93 5.87
N TYR A 89 11.48 -12.14 5.22
CA TYR A 89 10.04 -12.40 5.14
C TYR A 89 9.75 -13.79 4.54
N ARG A 90 10.38 -14.13 3.41
CA ARG A 90 10.19 -15.44 2.76
C ARG A 90 10.65 -16.60 3.66
N HIS A 91 11.74 -16.42 4.40
CA HIS A 91 12.23 -17.42 5.33
C HIS A 91 11.25 -17.64 6.48
N LEU A 92 10.89 -16.55 7.18
CA LEU A 92 9.96 -16.57 8.30
C LEU A 92 8.60 -17.15 7.90
N HIS A 93 8.04 -16.71 6.78
CA HIS A 93 6.77 -17.21 6.25
C HIS A 93 6.80 -18.72 6.02
N ARG A 94 7.87 -19.27 5.43
CA ARG A 94 8.03 -20.73 5.25
C ARG A 94 8.13 -21.48 6.57
N ARG A 95 8.84 -20.94 7.56
CA ARG A 95 9.00 -21.57 8.88
C ARG A 95 7.67 -21.61 9.61
N VAL A 96 6.96 -20.50 9.67
CA VAL A 96 5.66 -20.37 10.33
C VAL A 96 4.61 -21.26 9.66
N LEU A 97 4.52 -21.28 8.32
CA LEU A 97 3.60 -22.18 7.63
C LEU A 97 3.88 -23.66 7.92
N ARG A 98 5.15 -24.06 8.05
CA ARG A 98 5.49 -25.43 8.44
C ARG A 98 5.06 -25.75 9.86
N MET A 99 5.15 -24.80 10.79
CA MET A 99 4.70 -24.98 12.17
C MET A 99 3.19 -25.20 12.23
N PHE A 100 2.41 -24.46 11.43
CA PHE A 100 0.95 -24.57 11.43
C PHE A 100 0.38 -25.69 10.55
N ASN A 101 1.12 -26.17 9.54
CA ASN A 101 0.69 -27.27 8.66
C ASN A 101 1.10 -28.67 9.17
N MET A 102 1.61 -28.79 10.40
CA MET A 102 1.91 -30.08 11.06
C MET A 102 0.75 -30.55 11.98
N GLN A 103 -0.49 -30.47 11.47
CA GLN A 103 -1.65 -31.24 11.94
C GLN A 103 -2.03 -32.26 10.86
#